data_AF-A0A8J6NRP7-F1
#
_entry.id   AF-A0A8J6NRP7-F1
#
_cell.length_a   1.000
_cell.length_b   1.000
_cell.length_c   1.000
_cell.angle_alpha   90.00
_cell.angle_beta   90.00
_cell.angle_gamma   90.00
#
_symmetry.space_group_name_H-M   'P 1'
#
loop_
_entity.id
_entity.type
_entity.pdbx_description
1 polymer ?
#
loop_
_entity_poly.entity_id
_entity_poly.type
_entity_poly.pdbx_seq_one_letter_code
_entity_poly.pdbx_strand_id
1 'polypeptide(L)'
;MEEKANVSLKATPEQLLYASLLEKGMYFGLLILFITFGLYALGIMDPYIPLDKISRYWSMNVNDYLKQADIHAGWAWVGMLKYGDFVNFIGIAMLSGVTILCYAAILPTLLKNKDTVYAVLAVLEVIVLSVAASGILGAGGH
;
A
#
# COMPACT_ATOMS: atom_id res chain seq x y z
N MET A 1 16.66 34.46 -34.15
CA MET A 1 16.38 33.05 -33.79
C MET A 1 16.09 33.05 -32.31
N GLU A 2 14.84 32.79 -31.96
CA GLU A 2 14.26 33.00 -30.63
C GLU A 2 14.96 32.21 -29.52
N GLU A 3 15.18 32.94 -28.44
CA GLU A 3 15.64 32.52 -27.13
C GLU A 3 14.75 31.37 -26.60
N LYS A 4 15.35 30.19 -26.40
CA LYS A 4 14.66 29.08 -25.72
C LYS A 4 14.38 29.51 -24.28
N ALA A 5 13.12 29.86 -24.03
CA ALA A 5 12.58 30.19 -22.73
C ALA A 5 13.09 29.21 -21.66
N ASN A 6 13.69 29.79 -20.63
CA ASN A 6 14.08 29.13 -19.38
C ASN A 6 12.80 28.54 -18.74
N VAL A 7 12.46 27.29 -19.06
CA VAL A 7 11.39 26.58 -18.38
C VAL A 7 11.88 26.32 -16.97
N SER A 8 11.53 27.20 -16.05
CA SER A 8 11.71 27.00 -14.62
C SER A 8 11.01 25.68 -14.24
N LEU A 9 11.80 24.62 -14.02
CA LEU A 9 11.38 23.30 -13.52
C LEU A 9 10.93 23.39 -12.05
N LYS A 10 10.01 24.32 -11.73
CA LYS A 10 9.42 24.41 -10.41
C LYS A 10 8.24 23.46 -10.35
N ALA A 11 8.29 22.54 -9.39
CA ALA A 11 7.19 21.64 -9.10
C ALA A 11 5.92 22.46 -8.79
N THR A 12 4.79 21.99 -9.32
CA THR A 12 3.49 22.59 -9.04
C THR A 12 3.13 22.40 -7.55
N PRO A 13 2.27 23.27 -6.97
CA PRO A 13 1.82 23.14 -5.59
C PRO A 13 1.24 21.75 -5.27
N GLU A 14 0.57 21.12 -6.23
CA GLU A 14 -0.04 19.79 -6.12
C GLU A 14 1.04 18.71 -6.08
N GLN A 15 2.08 18.81 -6.92
CA GLN A 15 3.23 17.90 -6.90
C GLN A 15 4.01 18.00 -5.60
N LEU A 16 4.20 19.21 -5.07
CA LEU A 16 4.85 19.41 -3.77
C LEU A 16 4.00 18.83 -2.63
N LEU A 17 2.68 19.03 -2.66
CA LEU A 17 1.76 18.44 -1.69
C LEU A 17 1.84 16.91 -1.74
N TYR A 18 1.70 16.32 -2.92
CA TYR A 18 1.81 14.88 -3.15
C TYR A 18 3.14 14.33 -2.61
N ALA A 19 4.27 14.93 -3.01
CA ALA A 19 5.60 14.50 -2.61
C ALA A 19 5.79 14.58 -1.10
N SER A 20 5.34 15.67 -0.47
CA SER A 20 5.47 15.85 0.99
C SER A 20 4.65 14.84 1.78
N LEU A 21 3.48 14.46 1.29
CA LEU A 21 2.62 13.47 1.93
C LEU A 21 3.18 12.06 1.72
N LEU A 22 3.65 11.77 0.50
CA LEU A 22 4.26 10.49 0.16
C LEU A 22 5.53 10.26 0.98
N GLU A 23 6.40 11.25 1.10
CA GLU A 23 7.63 11.17 1.88
C GLU A 23 7.34 10.87 3.35
N LYS A 24 6.45 11.63 3.99
CA LYS A 24 6.06 11.41 5.39
C LYS A 24 5.41 10.04 5.58
N GLY A 25 4.50 9.67 4.69
CA GLY A 25 3.83 8.38 4.72
C GLY A 25 4.79 7.21 4.54
N MET A 26 5.77 7.35 3.64
CA MET A 26 6.81 6.36 3.41
C MET A 26 7.68 6.17 4.64
N TYR A 27 8.23 7.24 5.23
CA TYR A 27 9.06 7.11 6.42
C TYR A 27 8.30 6.51 7.60
N PHE A 28 7.04 6.93 7.79
CA PHE A 28 6.20 6.40 8.86
C PHE A 28 5.84 4.92 8.62
N GLY A 29 5.42 4.56 7.42
CA GLY A 29 5.12 3.16 7.06
C GLY A 29 6.35 2.26 7.12
N LEU A 30 7.52 2.76 6.72
CA LEU A 30 8.79 2.06 6.79
C LEU A 30 9.22 1.85 8.25
N LEU A 31 9.08 2.87 9.10
CA LEU A 31 9.34 2.75 10.54
C LEU A 31 8.47 1.65 11.16
N ILE A 32 7.16 1.66 10.86
CA ILE A 32 6.25 0.60 11.31
C ILE A 32 6.74 -0.76 10.81
N LEU A 33 7.04 -0.88 9.51
CA LEU A 33 7.51 -2.14 8.93
C LEU A 33 8.77 -2.67 9.62
N PHE A 34 9.74 -1.80 9.93
CA PHE A 34 10.93 -2.21 10.68
C PHE A 34 10.60 -2.68 12.09
N ILE A 35 9.72 -1.98 12.80
CA ILE A 35 9.29 -2.39 14.15
C ILE A 35 8.59 -3.75 14.08
N THR A 36 7.61 -3.91 13.19
CA THR A 36 6.85 -5.17 13.04
C THR A 36 7.72 -6.33 12.59
N PHE A 37 8.68 -6.05 11.70
CA PHE A 37 9.64 -7.05 11.25
C PHE A 37 10.60 -7.44 12.37
N GLY A 38 11.04 -6.47 13.18
CA GLY A 38 11.82 -6.73 14.39
C GLY A 38 11.10 -7.63 15.38
N LEU A 39 9.80 -7.39 15.62
CA LEU A 39 8.98 -8.24 16.50
C LEU A 39 8.91 -9.68 16.00
N TYR A 40 8.75 -9.87 14.69
CA TYR A 40 8.73 -11.18 14.05
C TYR A 40 10.11 -11.87 14.07
N ALA A 41 11.17 -11.17 13.65
CA ALA A 41 12.51 -11.74 13.51
C ALA A 41 13.16 -12.07 14.86
N LEU A 42 12.87 -11.29 15.90
CA LEU A 42 13.33 -11.55 17.27
C LEU A 42 12.50 -12.63 17.97
N GLY A 43 11.41 -13.13 17.37
CA GLY A 43 10.53 -14.12 17.97
C GLY A 43 9.80 -13.60 19.20
N ILE A 44 9.58 -12.28 19.30
CA ILE A 44 8.84 -11.67 20.43
C ILE A 44 7.36 -12.09 20.39
N MET A 45 6.83 -12.34 19.19
CA MET A 45 5.49 -12.85 18.96
C MET A 45 5.56 -14.18 18.22
N ASP A 46 4.73 -15.13 18.64
CA ASP A 46 4.61 -16.42 17.95
C ASP A 46 4.09 -16.21 16.52
N PRO A 47 4.73 -16.81 15.51
CA PRO A 47 4.22 -16.77 14.15
C PRO A 47 3.06 -17.74 13.99
N TYR A 48 2.13 -17.41 13.10
CA TYR A 48 1.05 -18.32 12.74
C TYR A 48 1.58 -19.53 11.97
N ILE A 49 2.48 -19.27 11.02
CA ILE A 49 3.18 -20.31 10.26
C ILE A 49 4.55 -20.58 10.89
N PRO A 50 4.79 -21.79 11.43
CA PRO A 50 6.09 -22.16 11.97
C PRO A 50 7.20 -22.07 10.92
N LEU A 51 8.38 -21.59 11.31
CA LEU A 51 9.52 -21.35 10.42
C LEU A 51 9.99 -22.62 9.71
N ASP A 52 9.91 -23.78 10.37
CA ASP A 52 10.25 -25.10 9.83
C ASP A 52 9.32 -25.55 8.70
N LYS A 53 8.10 -24.99 8.64
CA LYS A 53 7.08 -25.33 7.64
C LYS A 53 7.01 -24.35 6.48
N ILE A 54 7.75 -23.25 6.52
CA ILE A 54 7.73 -22.21 5.46
C ILE A 54 8.06 -22.81 4.10
N SER A 55 9.13 -23.61 4.00
CA SER A 55 9.55 -24.21 2.72
C SER A 55 8.44 -25.04 2.08
N ARG A 56 7.63 -25.74 2.89
CA ARG A 56 6.49 -26.51 2.41
C ARG A 56 5.41 -25.61 1.83
N TYR A 57 5.01 -24.56 2.55
CA TYR A 57 3.96 -23.64 2.11
C TYR A 57 4.36 -22.78 0.91
N TRP A 58 5.64 -22.41 0.80
CA TRP A 58 6.11 -21.49 -0.25
C TRP A 58 6.05 -22.10 -1.66
N SER A 59 6.09 -23.43 -1.75
CA SER A 59 5.93 -24.16 -3.02
C SER A 59 4.48 -24.33 -3.47
N MET A 60 3.50 -24.03 -2.61
CA MET A 60 2.08 -24.23 -2.90
C MET A 60 1.50 -23.06 -3.69
N ASN A 61 0.43 -23.33 -4.46
CA ASN A 61 -0.42 -22.27 -4.98
C ASN A 61 -1.09 -21.54 -3.80
N VAL A 62 -1.38 -20.24 -3.98
CA VAL A 62 -1.99 -19.41 -2.94
C VAL A 62 -3.32 -19.97 -2.44
N ASN A 63 -4.18 -20.54 -3.31
CA ASN A 63 -5.46 -21.12 -2.90
C ASN A 63 -5.26 -22.34 -1.99
N ASP A 64 -4.30 -23.21 -2.35
CA ASP A 64 -3.98 -24.40 -1.56
C ASP A 64 -3.32 -24.05 -0.23
N TYR A 65 -2.49 -23.00 -0.21
CA TYR A 65 -1.90 -22.44 1.00
C TYR A 65 -3.00 -21.92 1.93
N LEU A 66 -3.87 -21.04 1.44
CA LEU A 66 -4.96 -20.46 2.23
C LEU A 66 -5.88 -21.54 2.81
N LYS A 67 -6.21 -22.56 2.01
CA LYS A 67 -7.03 -23.68 2.46
C LYS A 67 -6.34 -24.57 3.50
N GLN A 68 -5.06 -24.90 3.31
CA GLN A 68 -4.32 -25.76 4.25
C GLN A 68 -3.96 -25.03 5.55
N ALA A 69 -3.70 -23.73 5.46
CA ALA A 69 -3.39 -22.90 6.61
C ALA A 69 -4.65 -22.33 7.28
N ASP A 70 -5.86 -22.66 6.82
CA ASP A 70 -7.13 -22.14 7.36
C ASP A 70 -7.18 -20.59 7.42
N ILE A 71 -6.58 -19.94 6.42
CA ILE A 71 -6.54 -18.48 6.28
C ILE A 71 -7.56 -18.05 5.24
N HIS A 72 -8.41 -17.10 5.61
CA HIS A 72 -9.33 -16.47 4.67
C HIS A 72 -8.59 -15.39 3.85
N ALA A 73 -8.94 -15.25 2.58
CA ALA A 73 -8.36 -14.24 1.71
C ALA A 73 -8.78 -12.80 2.08
N GLY A 74 -8.16 -11.81 1.45
CA GLY A 74 -8.52 -10.40 1.61
C GLY A 74 -8.10 -9.85 2.97
N TRP A 75 -9.02 -9.18 3.67
CA TRP A 75 -8.74 -8.45 4.92
C TRP A 75 -8.74 -9.32 6.19
N ALA A 76 -8.84 -10.65 6.08
CA ALA A 76 -8.84 -11.55 7.24
C ALA A 76 -7.57 -11.43 8.09
N TRP A 77 -6.45 -10.98 7.51
CA TRP A 77 -5.21 -10.73 8.22
C TRP A 77 -5.32 -9.70 9.34
N VAL A 78 -6.31 -8.80 9.30
CA VAL A 78 -6.57 -7.85 10.39
C VAL A 78 -6.97 -8.59 11.67
N GLY A 79 -7.64 -9.73 11.56
CA GLY A 79 -7.95 -10.60 12.71
C GLY A 79 -6.77 -11.45 13.18
N MET A 80 -5.67 -11.48 12.43
CA MET A 80 -4.49 -12.30 12.68
C MET A 80 -3.31 -11.51 13.26
N LEU A 81 -3.50 -10.23 13.60
CA LEU A 81 -2.47 -9.35 14.18
C LEU A 81 -1.92 -9.81 15.54
N LYS A 82 -2.47 -10.87 16.14
CA LYS A 82 -1.87 -11.55 17.29
C LYS A 82 -0.64 -12.39 16.93
N TYR A 83 -0.41 -12.67 15.65
CA TYR A 83 0.71 -13.46 15.15
C TYR A 83 1.77 -12.59 14.49
N GLY A 84 3.04 -12.81 14.83
CA GLY A 84 4.14 -11.92 14.43
C GLY A 84 4.33 -11.78 12.91
N ASP A 85 4.12 -12.87 12.16
CA ASP A 85 4.18 -12.89 10.70
C ASP A 85 3.13 -11.96 10.06
N PHE A 86 1.93 -11.90 10.62
CA PHE A 86 0.83 -11.06 10.12
C PHE A 86 0.91 -9.59 10.53
N VAL A 87 1.62 -9.26 11.61
CA VAL A 87 1.80 -7.86 12.03
C VAL A 87 2.57 -7.06 10.98
N ASN A 88 3.46 -7.71 10.20
CA ASN A 88 4.18 -7.07 9.08
C ASN A 88 3.24 -6.48 8.01
N PHE A 89 2.04 -7.04 7.86
CA PHE A 89 1.09 -6.56 6.86
C PHE A 89 0.59 -5.16 7.17
N ILE A 90 0.65 -4.69 8.43
CA ILE A 90 0.31 -3.31 8.79
C ILE A 90 1.23 -2.33 8.03
N GLY A 91 2.54 -2.55 8.07
CA GLY A 91 3.50 -1.69 7.38
C GLY A 91 3.32 -1.72 5.86
N ILE A 92 3.09 -2.92 5.30
CA ILE A 92 2.87 -3.10 3.85
C ILE A 92 1.55 -2.42 3.40
N ALA A 93 0.46 -2.64 4.14
CA ALA A 93 -0.84 -2.03 3.86
C ALA A 93 -0.76 -0.49 3.98
N MET A 94 0.01 0.00 4.95
CA MET A 94 0.22 1.44 5.08
C MET A 94 1.00 2.01 3.90
N LEU A 95 2.16 1.44 3.56
CA LEU A 95 3.00 1.91 2.46
C LEU A 95 2.27 1.91 1.12
N SER A 96 1.49 0.87 0.83
CA SER A 96 0.64 0.80 -0.37
C SER A 96 -0.56 1.76 -0.32
N GLY A 97 -1.13 1.98 0.86
CA GLY A 97 -2.26 2.89 1.08
C GLY A 97 -1.90 4.38 0.99
N VAL A 98 -0.63 4.77 1.22
CA VAL A 98 -0.20 6.17 1.15
C VAL A 98 -0.52 6.80 -0.20
N THR A 99 -0.33 6.06 -1.30
CA THR A 99 -0.60 6.56 -2.66
C THR A 99 -2.08 6.95 -2.84
N ILE A 100 -3.01 6.19 -2.26
CA ILE A 100 -4.45 6.51 -2.29
C ILE A 100 -4.69 7.84 -1.57
N LEU A 101 -4.08 8.03 -0.40
CA LEU A 101 -4.19 9.28 0.36
C LEU A 101 -3.57 10.45 -0.38
N CYS A 102 -2.46 10.25 -1.10
CA CYS A 102 -1.82 11.28 -1.91
C CYS A 102 -2.73 11.79 -3.04
N TYR A 103 -3.36 10.88 -3.79
CA TYR A 103 -4.31 11.27 -4.84
C TYR A 103 -5.58 11.92 -4.27
N ALA A 104 -6.09 11.40 -3.15
CA ALA A 104 -7.23 12.00 -2.46
C ALA A 104 -6.92 13.41 -1.94
N ALA A 105 -5.70 13.65 -1.43
CA ALA A 105 -5.28 14.92 -0.87
C ALA A 105 -5.08 16.02 -1.92
N ILE A 106 -4.63 15.68 -3.14
CA ILE A 106 -4.48 16.67 -4.21
C ILE A 106 -5.82 17.03 -4.87
N LEU A 107 -6.82 16.15 -4.79
CA LEU A 107 -8.11 16.32 -5.49
C LEU A 107 -8.81 17.67 -5.23
N PRO A 108 -8.92 18.18 -3.98
CA PRO A 108 -9.54 19.49 -3.74
C PRO A 108 -8.79 20.64 -4.42
N THR A 109 -7.46 20.55 -4.47
CA THR A 109 -6.61 21.57 -5.11
C THR A 109 -6.82 21.58 -6.62
N LEU A 110 -6.87 20.41 -7.25
CA LEU A 110 -7.16 20.30 -8.68
C LEU A 110 -8.55 20.84 -9.06
N LEU A 111 -9.57 20.55 -8.24
CA LEU A 111 -10.92 21.08 -8.44
C LEU A 111 -10.96 22.60 -8.33
N LYS A 112 -10.21 23.17 -7.37
CA LYS A 112 -10.09 24.63 -7.20
C LYS A 112 -9.39 25.30 -8.37
N ASN A 113 -8.38 24.65 -8.95
CA ASN A 113 -7.65 25.15 -10.10
C ASN A 113 -8.39 24.94 -11.44
N LYS A 114 -9.55 24.27 -11.42
CA LYS A 114 -10.36 23.89 -12.59
C LYS A 114 -9.66 22.91 -13.54
N ASP A 115 -8.66 22.19 -13.05
CA ASP A 115 -7.93 21.15 -13.79
C ASP A 115 -8.75 19.86 -13.88
N THR A 116 -9.86 19.93 -14.61
CA THR A 116 -10.93 18.91 -14.61
C THR A 116 -10.43 17.56 -15.11
N VAL A 117 -9.54 17.53 -16.11
CA VAL A 117 -8.97 16.27 -16.64
C VAL A 117 -8.15 15.56 -15.57
N TYR A 118 -7.23 16.27 -14.93
CA TYR A 118 -6.38 15.70 -13.88
C TYR A 118 -7.18 15.34 -12.62
N ALA A 119 -8.24 16.11 -12.30
CA ALA A 119 -9.14 15.77 -11.20
C ALA A 119 -9.87 14.44 -11.46
N VAL A 120 -10.38 14.24 -12.68
CA VAL A 120 -11.03 12.97 -13.07
C VAL A 120 -10.03 11.81 -13.00
N LEU A 121 -8.80 11.99 -13.50
CA LEU A 121 -7.77 10.95 -13.42
C LEU A 121 -7.43 10.60 -11.97
N ALA A 122 -7.28 11.60 -11.09
CA ALA A 122 -7.01 11.36 -9.67
C ALA A 122 -8.16 10.61 -8.98
N VAL A 123 -9.42 10.91 -9.30
CA VAL A 123 -10.58 10.16 -8.79
C VAL A 123 -10.55 8.72 -9.28
N LEU A 124 -10.27 8.49 -10.57
CA LEU A 124 -10.18 7.15 -11.13
C LEU A 124 -9.05 6.34 -10.47
N GLU A 125 -7.88 6.93 -10.23
CA GLU A 125 -6.78 6.30 -9.49
C GLU A 125 -7.20 5.90 -8.07
N VAL A 126 -7.83 6.81 -7.32
CA VAL A 126 -8.34 6.49 -5.98
C VAL A 126 -9.31 5.31 -6.03
N ILE A 127 -10.21 5.27 -7.01
CA ILE A 127 -11.16 4.17 -7.18
C ILE A 127 -10.42 2.87 -7.50
N VAL A 128 -9.57 2.85 -8.52
CA VAL A 128 -8.86 1.64 -8.96
C VAL A 128 -8.01 1.06 -7.84
N LEU A 129 -7.23 1.90 -7.15
CA LEU A 129 -6.39 1.46 -6.03
C LEU A 129 -7.23 0.96 -4.84
N SER A 130 -8.36 1.62 -4.55
CA SER A 130 -9.27 1.19 -3.47
C SER A 130 -9.94 -0.15 -3.80
N VAL A 131 -10.36 -0.34 -5.05
CA VAL A 131 -10.95 -1.61 -5.48
C VAL A 131 -9.89 -2.71 -5.51
N ALA A 132 -8.66 -2.43 -5.94
CA ALA A 132 -7.55 -3.38 -5.84
C ALA A 132 -7.29 -3.79 -4.38
N ALA A 133 -7.25 -2.81 -3.46
CA ALA A 133 -7.06 -3.06 -2.03
C ALA A 133 -8.25 -3.79 -1.38
N SER A 134 -9.47 -3.64 -1.90
CA SER A 134 -10.66 -4.31 -1.35
C SER A 134 -10.65 -5.84 -1.53
N GLY A 135 -9.85 -6.36 -2.46
CA GLY A 135 -9.85 -7.77 -2.83
C GLY A 135 -10.99 -8.17 -3.77
N ILE A 136 -11.88 -7.25 -4.17
CA ILE A 136 -13.00 -7.52 -5.10
C ILE A 136 -12.49 -7.84 -6.50
N LEU A 137 -11.47 -7.13 -6.97
CA LEU A 137 -10.77 -7.43 -8.24
C LEU A 137 -9.71 -8.54 -8.10
N GLY A 138 -9.55 -9.10 -6.89
CA GLY A 138 -8.49 -10.03 -6.48
C GLY A 138 -8.97 -11.41 -6.06
N ALA A 139 -10.26 -11.73 -6.13
CA ALA A 139 -10.69 -13.10 -6.40
C ALA A 139 -10.43 -13.39 -7.88
N GLY A 140 -9.15 -13.34 -8.27
CA GLY A 140 -8.71 -13.77 -9.59
C GLY A 140 -9.08 -15.23 -9.72
N GLY A 141 -9.97 -15.53 -10.67
CA GLY A 141 -10.26 -16.88 -11.08
C GLY A 141 -8.95 -17.58 -11.45
N HIS A 142 -8.58 -18.56 -10.63
CA HIS A 142 -8.16 -19.92 -10.95
C HIS A 142 -7.71 -20.61 -9.66
#